data_AF-A0A6N6MUU2-F1
#
_entry.id   AF-A0A6N6MUU2-F1
#
_cell.length_a   1.000
_cell.length_b   1.000
_cell.length_c   1.000
_cell.angle_alpha   90.00
_cell.angle_beta   90.00
_cell.angle_gamma   90.00
#
_symmetry.space_group_name_H-M   'P 1'
#
loop_
_entity.id
_entity.type
_entity.pdbx_description
1 polymer ?
#
loop_
_entity_poly.entity_id
_entity_poly.type
_entity_poly.pdbx_seq_one_letter_code
_entity_poly.pdbx_strand_id
1 'polypeptide(L)' 'MNSFIAVVLVCASAIPTESCTDDKAIEVRKVRVANELGCSSGWQEIIARTDLREEIGRTTYLKTECRRVKQPG' A
#
# COMPACT_ATOMS: atom_id res chain seq x y z
N MET A 1 9.94 20.19 4.53
CA MET A 1 8.54 19.71 4.69
C MET A 1 8.56 18.23 5.08
N ASN A 2 7.55 17.74 5.81
CA ASN A 2 7.40 16.29 5.95
C ASN A 2 6.88 15.75 4.61
N SER A 3 7.43 14.64 4.13
CA SER A 3 6.80 13.90 3.04
C SER A 3 6.37 12.54 3.56
N PHE A 4 5.29 12.01 3.01
CA PHE A 4 4.75 10.73 3.42
C PHE A 4 4.84 9.77 2.24
N ILE A 5 4.97 8.48 2.53
CA ILE A 5 4.90 7.42 1.55
C ILE A 5 3.70 6.56 1.93
N ALA A 6 2.71 6.52 1.04
CA ALA A 6 1.65 5.54 1.06
C ALA A 6 2.23 4.23 0.53
N VAL A 7 2.32 3.22 1.38
CA VAL A 7 2.71 1.86 1.00
C VAL A 7 1.45 1.03 0.93
N VAL A 8 1.11 0.56 -0.27
CA VAL A 8 -0.02 -0.32 -0.51
C VAL A 8 0.52 -1.72 -0.77
N LEU A 9 0.08 -2.65 0.04
CA LEU A 9 0.46 -4.06 0.01
C LEU A 9 -0.73 -4.86 -0.49
N VAL A 10 -0.52 -5.69 -1.51
CA VAL A 10 -1.45 -6.75 -1.90
C VAL A 10 -0.98 -8.03 -1.21
N CYS A 11 -1.80 -8.53 -0.31
CA CYS A 11 -1.47 -9.65 0.58
C CYS A 11 -2.32 -10.87 0.24
N ALA A 12 -1.76 -12.07 0.29
CA ALA A 12 -2.56 -13.28 0.22
C ALA A 12 -3.47 -13.40 1.46
N SER A 13 -4.73 -13.80 1.28
CA SER A 13 -5.68 -13.99 2.39
C SER A 13 -5.25 -15.04 3.42
N ALA A 14 -4.30 -15.91 3.06
CA ALA A 14 -3.68 -16.88 3.98
C ALA A 14 -2.68 -16.24 4.96
N ILE A 15 -2.24 -15.00 4.72
CA ILE A 15 -1.27 -14.29 5.57
C ILE A 15 -2.03 -13.33 6.51
N PRO A 16 -1.85 -13.42 7.84
CA PRO A 16 -2.45 -12.47 8.78
C PRO A 16 -2.03 -11.02 8.50
N THR A 17 -2.92 -10.06 8.75
CA THR A 17 -2.71 -8.63 8.46
C THR A 17 -1.44 -8.07 9.13
N GLU A 18 -1.16 -8.45 10.37
CA GLU A 18 0.07 -8.04 11.06
C GLU A 18 1.34 -8.66 10.46
N SER A 19 1.21 -9.81 9.78
CA SER A 19 2.31 -10.55 9.18
C SER A 19 2.56 -10.18 7.71
N CYS A 20 1.64 -9.47 7.04
CA CYS A 20 1.87 -8.97 5.69
C CYS A 20 2.72 -7.69 5.71
N THR A 21 3.99 -7.85 5.39
CA THR A 21 5.03 -6.81 5.32
C THR A 21 5.51 -6.63 3.87
N ASP A 22 6.37 -5.63 3.58
CA ASP A 22 6.88 -5.39 2.21
C ASP A 22 7.51 -6.66 1.58
N ASP A 23 8.16 -7.50 2.38
CA ASP A 23 8.84 -8.71 1.92
C ASP A 23 7.90 -9.91 1.72
N LYS A 24 6.70 -9.86 2.29
CA LYS A 24 5.70 -10.95 2.24
C LYS A 24 4.49 -10.65 1.38
N ALA A 25 4.31 -9.38 0.98
CA ALA A 25 3.26 -8.99 0.07
C ALA A 25 3.53 -9.56 -1.34
N ILE A 26 2.47 -9.96 -2.02
CA ILE A 26 2.52 -10.38 -3.43
C ILE A 26 2.95 -9.20 -4.29
N GLU A 27 2.44 -8.01 -3.96
CA GLU A 27 2.78 -6.77 -4.65
C GLU A 27 2.90 -5.62 -3.65
N VAL A 28 3.90 -4.76 -3.87
CA VAL A 28 4.15 -3.56 -3.07
C VAL A 28 4.18 -2.35 -3.98
N ARG A 29 3.31 -1.38 -3.71
CA ARG A 29 3.30 -0.07 -4.37
C ARG A 29 3.61 1.03 -3.37
N LYS A 30 4.54 1.92 -3.74
CA LYS A 30 4.97 3.04 -2.89
C LYS A 30 4.69 4.33 -3.63
N VAL A 31 3.86 5.19 -3.03
CA VAL A 31 3.44 6.46 -3.62
C VAL A 31 3.80 7.58 -2.66
N ARG A 32 4.52 8.59 -3.16
CA ARG A 32 4.85 9.75 -2.35
C ARG A 32 3.63 10.68 -2.31
N VAL A 33 3.26 11.11 -1.10
CA VAL A 33 2.10 11.96 -0.87
C VAL A 33 2.47 13.16 -0.01
N ALA A 34 1.73 14.26 -0.20
CA ALA A 34 2.06 15.54 0.42
C ALA A 34 1.78 15.58 1.93
N ASN A 35 0.83 14.77 2.41
CA ASN A 35 0.39 14.73 3.80
C ASN A 35 -0.18 13.34 4.15
N GLU A 36 -0.48 13.11 5.42
CA GLU A 36 -0.99 11.82 5.93
C GLU A 36 -2.35 11.42 5.34
N LEU A 37 -3.22 12.37 5.00
CA LEU A 37 -4.49 12.09 4.32
C LEU A 37 -4.29 11.51 2.91
N GLY A 38 -3.18 11.84 2.26
CA GLY A 38 -2.80 11.23 0.99
C GLY A 38 -2.50 9.73 1.11
N CYS A 39 -2.24 9.19 2.31
CA CYS A 39 -2.03 7.75 2.47
C CYS A 39 -3.31 6.93 2.37
N SER A 40 -4.47 7.52 2.63
CA SER A 40 -5.78 6.83 2.53
C SER A 40 -6.46 7.01 1.18
N SER A 41 -5.97 7.90 0.32
CA SER A 41 -6.62 8.29 -0.94
C SER A 41 -5.62 8.40 -2.10
N GLY A 42 -6.11 8.39 -3.34
CA GLY A 42 -5.28 8.58 -4.54
C GLY A 42 -4.54 7.35 -5.07
N TRP A 43 -4.22 6.36 -4.23
CA TRP A 43 -3.62 5.10 -4.70
C TRP A 43 -4.64 4.07 -5.21
N GLN A 44 -5.93 4.31 -4.99
CA GLN A 44 -7.01 3.41 -5.44
C GLN A 44 -6.97 3.18 -6.96
N GLU A 45 -6.72 4.22 -7.75
CA GLU A 45 -6.58 4.10 -9.20
C GLU A 45 -5.35 3.27 -9.63
N ILE A 46 -4.31 3.25 -8.79
CA ILE A 46 -3.08 2.49 -9.05
C ILE A 46 -3.34 1.00 -8.85
N ILE A 47 -4.06 0.63 -7.79
CA ILE A 47 -4.46 -0.76 -7.54
C ILE A 47 -5.54 -1.22 -8.52
N ALA A 48 -6.43 -0.33 -8.97
CA ALA A 48 -7.39 -0.68 -10.03
C ALA A 48 -6.73 -1.09 -11.35
N ARG A 49 -5.43 -0.82 -11.53
CA ARG A 49 -4.65 -1.17 -12.73
C ARG A 49 -3.70 -2.36 -12.52
N THR A 50 -3.68 -3.00 -11.34
CA THR A 50 -2.90 -4.24 -11.16
C THR A 50 -3.62 -5.43 -11.78
N ASP A 51 -2.84 -6.39 -12.28
CA ASP A 51 -3.32 -7.69 -12.76
C ASP A 51 -4.02 -8.49 -11.64
N LEU A 52 -3.81 -8.12 -10.38
CA LEU A 52 -4.44 -8.75 -9.21
C LEU A 52 -5.83 -8.16 -8.89
N ARG A 53 -6.35 -7.22 -9.68
CA ARG A 53 -7.62 -6.55 -9.42
C ARG A 53 -8.78 -7.52 -9.16
N GLU A 54 -8.86 -8.61 -9.92
CA GLU A 54 -9.96 -9.58 -9.78
C GLU A 54 -9.81 -10.50 -8.56
N GLU A 55 -8.60 -10.62 -8.01
CA GLU A 55 -8.28 -11.45 -6.85
C GLU A 55 -8.46 -10.71 -5.52
N ILE A 56 -8.46 -9.38 -5.55
CA ILE A 56 -8.68 -8.53 -4.37
C ILE A 56 -10.10 -8.74 -3.84
N GLY A 57 -10.20 -9.16 -2.58
CA GLY A 57 -11.44 -9.52 -1.91
C GLY A 57 -11.87 -10.97 -2.10
N ARG A 58 -11.16 -11.76 -2.93
CA ARG A 58 -11.38 -13.21 -3.08
C ARG A 58 -10.27 -14.00 -2.38
N THR A 59 -9.05 -13.89 -2.89
CA THR A 59 -7.88 -14.65 -2.42
C THR A 59 -6.77 -13.73 -1.91
N THR A 60 -6.92 -12.42 -2.12
CA THR A 60 -6.01 -11.40 -1.63
C THR A 60 -6.76 -10.26 -0.95
N TYR A 61 -6.06 -9.48 -0.13
CA TYR A 61 -6.56 -8.26 0.49
C TYR A 61 -5.55 -7.13 0.37
N LEU A 62 -6.02 -5.90 0.60
CA LEU A 62 -5.19 -4.71 0.60
C LEU A 62 -4.87 -4.29 2.03
N LYS A 63 -3.60 -4.01 2.26
CA LYS A 63 -3.12 -3.36 3.49
C LYS A 63 -2.40 -2.09 3.11
N THR A 64 -2.75 -0.99 3.76
CA THR A 64 -2.09 0.31 3.59
C THR A 64 -1.33 0.72 4.83
N GLU A 65 -0.09 1.17 4.62
CA GLU A 65 0.74 1.76 5.65
C GLU A 65 1.16 3.17 5.25
N CYS A 66 1.08 4.12 6.19
CA CYS A 66 1.55 5.48 5.98
C CYS A 66 2.90 5.67 6.66
N ARG A 67 3.95 5.88 5.87
CA ARG A 67 5.30 6.07 6.39
C ARG A 67 5.70 7.53 6.27
N ARG A 68 5.98 8.15 7.41
CA ARG A 68 6.56 9.50 7.43
C ARG A 68 8.04 9.40 7.08
N VAL A 69 8.46 10.11 6.04
CA VAL A 69 9.87 10.22 5.66
C VAL A 69 10.35 11.66 5.88
N LYS A 70 11.49 11.80 6.54
CA LYS A 70 12.19 13.09 6.59
C LYS A 70 12.64 13.41 5.17
N GLN A 71 12.28 14.60 4.66
CA GLN A 71 12.93 15.09 3.45
C GLN A 71 14.44 15.21 3.76
N PRO A 72 15.33 14.63 2.95
CA PRO A 72 16.72 15.06 2.97
C PRO A 72 16.70 16.55 2.59
N GLY A 73 17.25 17.38 3.47
CA GLY A 73 17.32 18.83 3.29
C GLY A 73 18.20 19.23 2.13
#